data_AF-A0A7J2MGK4-F1
#
_entry.id   AF-A0A7J2MGK4-F1
#
_cell.length_a   1.000
_cell.length_b   1.000
_cell.length_c   1.000
_cell.angle_alpha   90.00
_cell.angle_beta   90.00
_cell.angle_gamma   90.00
#
_symmetry.space_group_name_H-M   'P 1'
#
loop_
_entity.id
_entity.type
_entity.pdbx_description
1 polymer ?
#
loop_
_entity_poly.entity_id
_entity_poly.type
_entity_poly.pdbx_seq_one_letter_code
_entity_poly.pdbx_strand_id
1 'polypeptide(L)' 'MGSRAVYNFLKKHQPKLPLHGRIHESHEVTGRWYAKPGMTICIQPGQLDEFTYVMIDLSTMKFDRVKEQCPVPPSFYDLK' A
#
# COMPACT_ATOMS: atom_id res chain seq x y z
N MET A 1 6.87 4.94 -5.41
CA MET A 1 7.16 4.19 -6.66
C MET A 1 8.64 4.36 -7.02
N GLY A 2 9.48 3.37 -6.71
CA GLY A 2 10.91 3.58 -6.44
C GLY A 2 11.81 2.73 -7.30
N SER A 3 11.22 1.73 -7.94
CA SER A 3 11.79 1.17 -9.15
C SER A 3 11.52 2.11 -10.31
N ARG A 4 12.59 2.64 -10.91
CA ARG A 4 12.51 3.46 -12.12
C ARG A 4 11.90 2.68 -13.29
N ALA A 5 12.16 1.38 -13.38
CA ALA A 5 11.59 0.51 -14.39
C ALA A 5 10.06 0.41 -14.26
N VAL A 6 9.56 0.20 -13.04
CA VAL A 6 8.11 0.19 -12.76
C VAL A 6 7.50 1.54 -13.09
N TYR A 7 8.10 2.64 -12.67
CA TYR A 7 7.60 3.98 -12.99
C TYR A 7 7.50 4.23 -14.50
N ASN A 8 8.52 3.83 -15.27
CA ASN A 8 8.51 3.96 -16.73
C ASN A 8 7.42 3.08 -17.36
N PHE A 9 7.23 1.86 -16.87
CA PHE A 9 6.14 0.99 -17.31
C PHE A 9 4.77 1.62 -17.05
N LEU A 10 4.54 2.15 -15.85
CA LEU A 10 3.28 2.83 -15.50
C LEU A 10 3.03 4.06 -16.38
N LYS A 11 4.07 4.86 -16.64
CA LYS A 11 3.97 6.01 -17.55
C LYS A 11 3.64 5.61 -18.98
N LYS A 12 4.25 4.53 -19.48
CA LYS A 12 4.08 4.07 -20.86
C LYS A 12 2.70 3.44 -21.08
N HIS A 13 2.26 2.57 -20.18
CA HIS A 13 1.09 1.72 -20.39
C HIS A 13 -0.19 2.23 -19.71
N GLN A 14 -0.07 3.18 -18.79
CA GLN A 14 -1.19 3.78 -18.06
C GLN A 14 -2.25 2.76 -17.58
N PRO A 15 -1.87 1.64 -16.92
CA PRO A 15 -2.85 0.70 -16.39
C PRO A 15 -3.73 1.41 -15.35
N LYS A 16 -5.03 1.07 -15.29
CA LYS A 16 -5.98 1.77 -14.41
C LYS A 16 -5.66 1.59 -12.92
N LEU A 17 -5.35 0.36 -12.51
CA LEU A 17 -5.19 -0.02 -11.10
C LEU A 17 -4.06 -1.05 -10.90
N PRO A 18 -2.79 -0.65 -11.00
CA PRO A 18 -1.67 -1.51 -10.61
C PRO A 18 -1.60 -1.65 -9.08
N LEU A 19 -1.55 -2.91 -8.63
CA LEU A 19 -1.46 -3.30 -7.22
C LEU A 19 -0.05 -3.82 -6.94
N HIS A 20 0.59 -3.30 -5.89
CA HIS A 20 1.96 -3.65 -5.56
C HIS A 20 2.07 -4.15 -4.11
N GLY A 21 2.77 -5.27 -3.96
CA GLY A 21 3.36 -5.72 -2.70
C GLY A 21 4.89 -5.70 -2.80
N ARG A 22 5.61 -5.92 -1.69
CA ARG A 22 7.08 -6.01 -1.62
C ARG A 22 7.83 -4.96 -2.47
N ILE A 23 7.85 -3.72 -1.99
CA ILE A 23 8.88 -2.73 -2.36
C ILE A 23 9.16 -1.91 -1.10
N HIS A 24 10.43 -1.85 -0.66
CA HIS A 24 10.93 -1.02 0.44
C HIS A 24 10.87 0.47 0.12
N GLU A 25 9.67 0.97 -0.12
CA GLU A 25 9.46 2.35 -0.45
C GLU A 25 8.55 3.00 0.55
N SER A 26 9.22 3.74 1.44
CA SER A 26 8.90 5.09 1.89
C SER A 26 7.49 5.40 2.35
N HIS A 27 6.61 4.42 2.54
CA HIS A 27 5.33 4.68 3.19
C HIS A 27 5.57 5.26 4.57
N GLU A 28 6.52 4.67 5.30
CA GLU A 28 6.94 5.14 6.63
C GLU A 28 7.68 6.48 6.60
N VAL A 29 8.35 6.80 5.49
CA VAL A 29 9.13 8.05 5.36
C VAL A 29 8.27 9.22 4.83
N THR A 30 7.27 8.92 3.99
CA THR A 30 6.51 9.93 3.24
C THR A 30 5.03 9.97 3.61
N GLY A 31 4.51 8.97 4.33
CA GLY A 31 3.08 8.81 4.63
C GLY A 31 2.21 8.50 3.42
N ARG A 32 2.78 8.30 2.22
CA ARG A 32 2.02 8.08 0.97
C ARG A 32 1.96 6.59 0.64
N TRP A 33 0.77 6.00 0.67
CA TRP A 33 0.51 4.59 0.36
C TRP A 33 -0.09 4.39 -1.05
N TYR A 34 -0.31 5.50 -1.75
CA TYR A 34 -0.74 5.49 -3.13
C TYR A 34 -0.13 6.65 -3.91
N ALA A 35 -0.14 6.52 -5.23
CA ALA A 35 0.27 7.58 -6.15
C ALA A 35 -0.64 7.59 -7.38
N LYS A 36 -0.83 8.76 -7.99
CA LYS A 36 -1.62 8.91 -9.22
C LYS A 36 -0.80 9.51 -10.37
N PRO A 37 0.13 8.77 -10.98
CA PRO A 37 0.85 9.23 -12.17
C PRO A 37 -0.09 9.22 -13.40
N GLY A 38 -0.56 10.39 -13.80
CA GLY A 38 -1.49 10.53 -14.92
C GLY A 38 -2.86 9.93 -14.58
N MET A 39 -3.31 8.97 -15.37
CA MET A 39 -4.60 8.29 -15.17
C MET A 39 -4.50 7.03 -14.31
N THR A 40 -3.28 6.57 -14.04
CA THR A 40 -3.01 5.36 -13.27
C THR A 40 -3.15 5.62 -11.77
N ILE A 41 -3.94 4.82 -11.06
CA ILE A 41 -3.98 4.81 -9.59
C ILE A 41 -3.14 3.64 -9.09
N CYS A 42 -2.00 3.95 -8.50
CA CYS A 42 -1.09 2.96 -7.96
C CYS A 42 -1.29 2.79 -6.47
N ILE A 43 -1.59 1.57 -6.01
CA ILE A 43 -1.84 1.26 -4.60
C ILE A 43 -0.69 0.40 -4.04
N GLN A 44 -0.16 0.78 -2.88
CA GLN A 44 0.83 0.03 -2.10
C GLN A 44 0.50 0.14 -0.60
N PRO A 45 -0.18 -0.85 0.00
CA PRO A 45 -0.62 -0.80 1.39
C PRO A 45 0.51 -0.69 2.43
N GLY A 46 1.75 -1.04 2.07
CA GLY A 46 2.83 -1.23 3.04
C GLY A 46 2.91 -2.68 3.55
N GLN A 47 3.98 -3.00 4.27
CA GLN A 47 4.32 -4.37 4.68
C GLN A 47 4.98 -4.39 6.06
N LEU A 48 4.35 -3.77 7.06
CA LEU A 48 4.84 -3.75 8.44
C LEU A 48 4.06 -4.72 9.36
N ASP A 49 4.38 -4.67 10.65
CA ASP A 49 3.89 -5.57 11.72
C ASP A 49 2.36 -5.54 11.94
N GLU A 50 1.70 -4.45 11.52
CA GLU A 50 0.23 -4.33 11.57
C GLU A 50 -0.40 -4.94 10.32
N PHE A 51 -1.48 -5.71 10.49
CA PHE A 51 -2.25 -6.24 9.37
C PHE A 51 -2.83 -5.07 8.57
N THR A 52 -2.41 -4.93 7.31
CA THR A 52 -2.74 -3.76 6.50
C THR A 52 -3.38 -4.19 5.19
N TYR A 53 -4.53 -3.59 4.86
CA TYR A 53 -5.25 -3.83 3.61
C TYR A 53 -5.83 -2.54 3.02
N VAL A 54 -6.28 -2.64 1.77
CA VAL A 54 -6.99 -1.55 1.09
C VAL A 54 -8.31 -2.09 0.58
N MET A 55 -9.41 -1.42 0.93
CA MET A 55 -10.71 -1.64 0.32
C MET A 55 -10.87 -0.72 -0.87
N ILE A 56 -11.33 -1.24 -2.00
CA ILE A 56 -11.49 -0.50 -3.25
C ILE A 56 -12.88 -0.75 -3.80
N ASP A 57 -13.67 0.31 -3.95
CA ASP A 57 -14.90 0.27 -4.74
C ASP A 57 -14.53 0.44 -6.22
N LEU A 58 -14.69 -0.63 -7.00
CA LEU A 58 -14.33 -0.62 -8.43
C LEU A 58 -15.27 0.22 -9.29
N SER A 59 -16.49 0.51 -8.83
CA SER A 59 -17.46 1.32 -9.57
C SER A 59 -17.12 2.81 -9.47
N THR A 60 -16.71 3.26 -8.29
CA THR A 60 -16.39 4.67 -8.01
C THR A 60 -14.89 4.96 -8.02
N MET A 61 -14.06 3.91 -8.02
CA MET A 61 -12.62 3.98 -7.80
C MET A 61 -12.23 4.68 -6.50
N LYS A 62 -13.11 4.67 -5.50
CA LYS A 62 -12.80 5.11 -4.13
C LYS A 62 -12.06 3.99 -3.40
N PHE A 63 -11.12 4.37 -2.56
CA PHE A 63 -10.30 3.42 -1.83
C PHE A 63 -9.87 3.96 -0.48
N ASP A 64 -9.84 3.07 0.51
CA ASP A 64 -9.47 3.37 1.88
C ASP A 64 -8.46 2.33 2.38
N ARG A 65 -7.44 2.79 3.10
CA ARG A 65 -6.44 1.92 3.71
C ARG A 65 -6.79 1.71 5.17
N VAL A 66 -6.80 0.45 5.57
CA VAL A 66 -7.05 0.04 6.95
C VAL A 66 -5.80 -0.62 7.50
N LYS A 67 -5.47 -0.28 8.75
CA LYS A 67 -4.46 -0.94 9.56
C LYS A 67 -5.16 -1.54 10.77
N GLU A 68 -4.99 -2.83 10.98
CA GLU A 68 -5.48 -3.56 12.14
C GLU A 68 -4.28 -4.03 12.95
N GLN A 69 -4.29 -3.71 14.23
CA GLN A 69 -3.34 -4.28 15.18
C GLN A 69 -3.76 -5.73 15.41
N CYS A 70 -2.81 -6.65 15.26
CA CYS A 70 -3.03 -8.00 15.77
C CYS A 70 -3.21 -7.87 17.29
N PRO A 71 -4.33 -8.32 17.88
CA PRO A 71 -4.46 -8.33 19.33
C PRO A 71 -3.38 -9.25 19.88
N VAL A 72 -2.35 -8.67 20.50
CA VAL A 72 -1.38 -9.43 21.27
C VAL A 72 -2.14 -10.13 22.40
N PRO A 73 -2.14 -11.48 22.45
CA PRO A 73 -2.80 -12.20 23.53
C PRO A 73 -2.21 -11.73 24.87
N PRO A 74 -3.03 -11.59 25.93
CA PRO A 74 -2.57 -11.16 27.24
C PRO A 74 -1.36 -11.93 27.77
N SER A 75 -1.22 -13.22 27.39
CA SER A 75 -0.13 -14.10 27.80
C SER A 75 1.27 -13.68 27.35
N PHE A 76 1.40 -12.69 26.46
CA PHE A 76 2.69 -12.16 26.02
C PHE A 76 3.20 -10.96 26.82
N TYR A 77 2.39 -10.41 27.75
CA TYR A 77 2.81 -9.29 28.60
C TYR A 77 3.65 -9.70 29.82
N ASP A 78 3.67 -10.98 30.20
CA ASP A 78 4.32 -11.49 31.42
C ASP A 78 5.77 -12.01 31.25
N LEU A 79 6.42 -11.74 30.12
CA LEU A 79 7.80 -12.20 29.85
C LEU A 79 8.85 -11.06 29.81
N LYS A 80 8.64 -9.95 30.51
CA LYS A 80 9.65 -8.88 30.67
C LYS A 80 10.10 -8.72 32.11
#